data_AF-A0A4Y2X5Z5-F1
#
_entry.id   AF-A0A4Y2X5Z5-F1
#
_cell.length_a   1.000
_cell.length_b   1.000
_cell.length_c   1.000
_cell.angle_alpha   90.00
_cell.angle_beta   90.00
_cell.angle_gamma   90.00
#
_symmetry.space_group_name_H-M   'P 1'
#
loop_
_entity.id
_entity.type
_entity.pdbx_description
1 polymer ?
#
loop_
_entity_poly.entity_id
_entity_poly.type
_entity_poly.pdbx_seq_one_letter_code
_entity_poly.pdbx_strand_id
1 'polypeptide(L)' 'MTVPQDLQLTPSEREAVEEMSRRVSKDLPRKLYDEAFMYYRFLKARDMDVDAAEQMLRQSLQWRKDNNVDKILTDYKPPE' A
#
# COMPACT_ATOMS: atom_id res chain seq x y z
N MET A 1 8.25 -12.21 1.95
CA MET A 1 6.87 -11.79 1.62
C MET A 1 6.13 -12.96 1.03
N THR A 2 4.97 -13.30 1.55
CA THR A 2 4.04 -14.22 0.88
C THR A 2 3.07 -13.37 0.09
N VAL A 3 3.24 -13.32 -1.24
CA VAL A 3 2.20 -12.81 -2.12
C VAL A 3 1.00 -13.74 -1.97
N PRO A 4 -0.21 -13.24 -1.66
CA PRO A 4 -1.40 -14.08 -1.55
C PRO A 4 -1.58 -14.95 -2.81
N GLN A 5 -1.81 -16.25 -2.63
CA GLN A 5 -1.86 -17.25 -3.73
C GLN A 5 -3.04 -17.02 -4.71
N ASP A 6 -4.02 -16.24 -4.28
CA ASP A 6 -5.20 -15.79 -5.01
C ASP A 6 -4.92 -14.67 -6.02
N LEU A 7 -3.82 -13.93 -5.87
CA LEU A 7 -3.36 -13.01 -6.89
C LEU A 7 -2.57 -13.80 -7.95
N GLN A 8 -3.22 -14.17 -9.04
CA GLN A 8 -2.58 -14.75 -10.23
C GLN A 8 -1.70 -13.71 -10.93
N LEU A 9 -0.59 -13.32 -10.30
CA LEU A 9 0.36 -12.35 -10.84
C LEU A 9 1.22 -12.98 -11.93
N THR A 10 1.40 -12.24 -13.02
CA THR A 10 2.46 -12.55 -13.99
C THR A 10 3.85 -12.39 -13.35
N PRO A 11 4.92 -12.98 -13.93
CA PRO A 11 6.27 -12.81 -13.42
C PRO A 11 6.70 -11.33 -13.30
N SER A 12 6.34 -10.49 -14.27
CA SER A 12 6.65 -9.06 -14.26
C SER A 12 5.90 -8.31 -13.15
N GLU A 13 4.62 -8.61 -12.92
CA GLU A 13 3.86 -8.00 -11.82
C GLU A 13 4.44 -8.41 -10.45
N ARG A 14 4.91 -9.65 -10.31
CA ARG A 14 5.60 -10.11 -9.09
C ARG A 14 6.89 -9.33 -8.84
N GLU A 15 7.69 -9.13 -9.87
CA GLU A 15 8.93 -8.34 -9.79
C GLU A 15 8.65 -6.89 -9.35
N ALA A 16 7.63 -6.26 -9.94
CA ALA A 16 7.21 -4.92 -9.55
C ALA A 16 6.76 -4.84 -8.08
N VAL A 17 6.01 -5.83 -7.60
CA VAL A 17 5.58 -5.91 -6.18
C VAL A 17 6.78 -6.08 -5.24
N GLU A 18 7.73 -6.94 -5.61
CA GLU A 18 8.95 -7.15 -4.82
C GLU A 18 9.84 -5.90 -4.80
N GLU A 19 9.94 -5.19 -5.92
CA GLU A 19 10.64 -3.92 -6.01
C GLU A 19 9.99 -2.84 -5.14
N MET A 20 8.68 -2.65 -5.28
CA MET A 20 7.95 -1.67 -4.48
C MET A 20 8.09 -1.95 -2.98
N SER A 21 8.03 -3.22 -2.57
CA SER A 21 8.28 -3.58 -1.18
C SER A 21 9.71 -3.25 -0.72
N ARG A 22 10.74 -3.54 -1.53
CA ARG A 22 12.12 -3.18 -1.19
C ARG A 22 12.29 -1.68 -0.98
N ARG A 23 11.58 -0.85 -1.76
CA ARG A 23 11.65 0.61 -1.67
C ARG A 23 10.91 1.18 -0.46
N VAL A 24 9.75 0.63 -0.10
CA VAL A 24 8.84 1.26 0.86
C VAL A 24 8.77 0.55 2.23
N SER A 25 9.19 -0.71 2.34
CA SER A 25 9.08 -1.52 3.58
C SER A 25 9.75 -0.92 4.81
N LYS A 26 10.77 -0.06 4.64
CA LYS A 26 11.44 0.64 5.75
C LYS A 26 10.63 1.81 6.30
N ASP A 27 9.77 2.40 5.47
CA ASP A 27 9.02 3.61 5.80
C ASP A 27 7.61 3.31 6.36
N LEU A 28 7.18 2.05 6.26
CA LEU A 28 5.84 1.61 6.62
C LEU A 28 5.77 0.98 8.02
N PRO A 29 4.83 1.42 8.87
CA PRO A 29 4.49 0.70 10.09
C PRO A 29 4.06 -0.74 9.76
N ARG A 30 4.74 -1.71 10.38
CA ARG A 30 4.54 -3.18 10.22
C ARG A 30 3.10 -3.69 10.42
N LYS A 31 2.16 -2.83 10.87
CA LYS A 31 0.75 -3.16 11.11
C LYS A 31 -0.20 -2.77 9.96
N LEU A 32 0.28 -2.09 8.92
CA LEU A 32 -0.55 -1.68 7.78
C LEU A 32 -0.61 -2.80 6.73
N TYR A 33 -1.47 -3.79 7.00
CA TYR A 33 -2.03 -4.77 6.05
C TYR A 33 -1.04 -5.79 5.45
N ASP A 34 -1.58 -6.81 4.78
CA ASP A 34 -0.83 -7.71 3.89
C ASP A 34 -0.11 -6.89 2.83
N GLU A 35 1.16 -6.59 3.11
CA GLU A 35 1.95 -5.58 2.40
C GLU A 35 1.94 -5.83 0.88
N ALA A 36 2.00 -7.09 0.45
CA ALA A 36 2.00 -7.49 -0.95
C ALA A 36 0.73 -7.07 -1.71
N PHE A 37 -0.47 -7.26 -1.12
CA PHE A 37 -1.72 -6.86 -1.78
C PHE A 37 -1.89 -5.34 -1.80
N MET A 38 -1.38 -4.64 -0.78
CA MET A 38 -1.35 -3.19 -0.80
C MET A 38 -0.47 -2.66 -1.93
N TYR A 39 0.78 -3.10 -2.02
CA TYR A 39 1.69 -2.70 -3.09
C TYR A 39 1.10 -2.98 -4.47
N TYR A 40 0.54 -4.18 -4.67
CA TYR A 40 -0.09 -4.56 -5.93
C TYR A 40 -1.24 -3.61 -6.34
N ARG A 41 -2.09 -3.16 -5.40
CA ARG A 41 -3.19 -2.24 -5.73
C ARG A 41 -2.70 -0.89 -6.26
N PHE A 42 -1.64 -0.34 -5.67
CA PHE A 42 -1.05 0.92 -6.15
C PHE A 42 -0.33 0.74 -7.47
N LEU A 43 0.42 -0.37 -7.64
CA LEU A 43 1.03 -0.72 -8.92
C LEU A 43 0.00 -0.89 -10.02
N LYS A 44 -1.11 -1.60 -9.76
CA LYS A 44 -2.18 -1.80 -10.73
C LYS A 44 -2.86 -0.49 -11.13
N ALA A 45 -3.00 0.46 -10.21
CA ALA A 45 -3.56 1.77 -10.49
C ALA A 45 -2.63 2.68 -11.32
N ARG A 46 -1.37 2.28 -11.53
CA ARG A 46 -0.34 3.01 -12.28
C ARG A 46 0.31 2.15 -13.35
N ASP A 47 -0.43 1.17 -13.89
CA ASP A 47 0.04 0.32 -15.00
C ASP A 47 1.39 -0.38 -14.74
N MET A 48 1.63 -0.78 -13.49
CA MET A 48 2.88 -1.37 -13.00
C MET A 48 4.10 -0.43 -13.04
N ASP A 49 3.91 0.88 -13.25
CA ASP A 49 4.95 1.89 -13.04
C ASP A 49 5.26 2.01 -11.54
N VAL A 50 6.44 1.52 -11.15
CA VAL A 50 6.89 1.47 -9.76
C VAL A 50 7.10 2.88 -9.20
N ASP A 51 7.62 3.82 -9.98
CA ASP A 51 7.92 5.18 -9.53
C ASP A 51 6.62 5.95 -9.27
N ALA A 52 5.67 5.89 -10.22
CA ALA A 52 4.37 6.53 -10.08
C ALA A 52 3.53 5.89 -8.96
N ALA A 53 3.57 4.56 -8.81
CA ALA A 53 2.90 3.85 -7.74
C ALA A 53 3.48 4.20 -6.36
N GLU A 54 4.80 4.29 -6.25
CA GLU A 54 5.48 4.70 -5.01
C GLU A 54 5.07 6.11 -4.61
N GLN A 55 5.09 7.06 -5.56
CA GLN A 55 4.67 8.43 -5.30
C GLN A 55 3.21 8.47 -4.77
N MET A 56 2.31 7.74 -5.41
CA MET A 56 0.91 7.65 -4.99
C MET A 56 0.75 7.04 -3.60
N LEU A 57 1.49 5.96 -3.29
CA LEU A 57 1.47 5.33 -1.97
C LEU A 57 1.95 6.30 -0.90
N ARG A 58 3.07 7.00 -1.12
CA ARG A 58 3.61 7.97 -0.16
C ARG A 58 2.65 9.13 0.10
N GLN A 59 2.01 9.66 -0.94
CA GLN A 59 0.97 10.68 -0.81
C GLN A 59 -0.23 10.17 0.00
N SER A 60 -0.67 8.93 -0.25
CA SER A 60 -1.76 8.30 0.51
C SER A 60 -1.42 8.15 1.99
N LEU A 61 -0.20 7.70 2.32
CA LEU A 61 0.26 7.59 3.71
C LEU A 61 0.33 8.95 4.40
N GLN A 62 0.83 9.97 3.71
CA GLN A 62 0.88 11.33 4.25
C GLN A 62 -0.53 11.87 4.51
N TRP A 63 -1.46 11.69 3.58
CA TRP A 63 -2.85 12.10 3.77
C TRP A 63 -3.50 11.39 4.97
N ARG A 64 -3.27 10.09 5.15
CA ARG A 64 -3.77 9.34 6.31
C ARG A 64 -3.26 9.92 7.62
N LYS A 65 -1.97 10.28 7.67
CA LYS A 65 -1.34 10.91 8.83
C LYS A 65 -1.96 12.28 9.11
N ASP A 66 -2.09 13.13 8.11
CA ASP A 66 -2.61 14.49 8.24
C ASP A 66 -4.07 14.53 8.68
N ASN A 67 -4.84 13.49 8.35
CA ASN A 67 -6.27 13.38 8.67
C ASN A 67 -6.55 12.41 9.85
N ASN A 68 -5.51 11.94 10.55
CA ASN A 68 -5.61 10.98 11.67
C ASN A 68 -6.48 9.74 11.33
N VAL A 69 -6.42 9.27 10.08
CA VAL A 69 -7.29 8.21 9.55
C VAL A 69 -7.06 6.90 10.27
N ASP A 70 -5.84 6.63 10.72
CA ASP A 70 -5.49 5.39 11.43
C ASP A 70 -6.25 5.25 12.76
N LYS A 71 -6.78 6.33 13.32
CA LYS A 71 -7.59 6.33 14.55
C LYS A 71 -9.08 6.59 14.31
N ILE A 72 -9.53 6.66 13.05
CA ILE A 72 -10.92 7.02 12.75
C ILE A 72 -11.94 6.08 13.41
N LEU A 73 -11.61 4.79 13.52
CA LEU A 73 -12.49 3.79 14.15
C LEU A 73 -12.61 3.95 15.67
N THR A 74 -11.68 4.66 16.32
CA THR A 74 -11.71 4.93 17.76
C THR A 74 -12.15 6.35 18.09
N ASP A 75 -11.75 7.32 17.26
CA ASP A 75 -11.88 8.75 17.57
C ASP A 75 -13.19 9.34 17.02
N TYR A 76 -13.78 8.73 16.00
CA TYR A 76 -15.02 9.21 15.39
C TYR A 76 -16.24 8.96 16.28
N LYS A 77 -17.05 10.01 16.48
CA LYS A 77 -18.34 9.94 17.14
C LYS A 77 -19.42 10.43 16.17
N PRO A 78 -20.39 9.58 15.78
CA PRO A 78 -21.52 10.01 14.98
C PRO A 78 -22.30 11.12 15.71
N PRO A 79 -22.81 12.14 15.00
CA PRO A 79 -23.73 13.11 15.57
C PRO A 79 -25.05 12.43 15.99
N GLU A 80 -25.66 12.94 17.07
CA GLU A 80 -26.99 12.51 17.57
C GLU A 80 -28.13 12.95 16.65
#